data_AF-A0A975MYY3-F1
#
_entry.id   AF-A0A975MYY3-F1
#
_cell.length_a   1.000
_cell.length_b   1.000
_cell.length_c   1.000
_cell.angle_alpha   90.00
_cell.angle_beta   90.00
_cell.angle_gamma   90.00
#
_symmetry.space_group_name_H-M   'P 1'
#
loop_
_entity.id
_entity.type
_entity.pdbx_description
1 polymer ?
#
loop_
_entity_poly.entity_id
_entity_poly.type
_entity_poly.pdbx_seq_one_letter_code
_entity_poly.pdbx_strand_id
1 'polypeptide(L)'
;MGTRQYPWLRTDGVPWSDGWVYTRGTYEGLPLLSWGCADRDRLATRRQLRKQGLRPGGADPVAVLYFHHAVSGKTVYSDLFLVSVAVPVRAMTPAKWRAVHKALTTRRTCVQCGEDTGVYLPRERRVCEPCRYTLADLDPCDYLHDYLTGTPITPEGGYGGEWLAPVIPLRPSRVDTQPRKTEVA
;
A
#
# COMPACT_ATOMS: atom_id res chain seq x y z
N MET A 1 -11.16 31.37 -22.53
CA MET A 1 -10.61 30.02 -22.74
C MET A 1 -9.31 29.93 -21.96
N GLY A 2 -9.26 29.16 -20.87
CA GLY A 2 -8.02 29.02 -20.10
C GLY A 2 -6.92 28.43 -20.98
N THR A 3 -5.79 29.13 -21.08
CA THR A 3 -4.58 28.61 -21.72
C THR A 3 -4.24 27.26 -21.10
N ARG A 4 -4.09 26.22 -21.91
CA ARG A 4 -3.58 24.93 -21.43
C ARG A 4 -2.21 25.21 -20.81
N GLN A 5 -2.02 24.79 -19.55
CA GLN A 5 -0.79 25.03 -18.77
C GLN A 5 0.49 24.58 -19.51
N TYR A 6 0.35 23.59 -20.40
CA TYR A 6 1.45 22.99 -21.14
C TYR A 6 1.13 22.95 -22.66
N PRO A 7 1.97 23.58 -23.51
CA PRO A 7 1.78 23.59 -24.97
C PRO A 7 2.16 22.24 -25.59
N TRP A 8 1.61 21.91 -26.76
CA TRP A 8 2.12 20.79 -27.56
C TRP A 8 3.41 21.22 -28.26
N LEU A 9 4.48 20.44 -28.07
CA LEU A 9 5.76 20.63 -28.73
C LEU A 9 6.15 19.37 -29.49
N ARG A 10 6.73 19.55 -30.68
CA ARG A 10 7.41 18.47 -31.39
C ARG A 10 8.79 18.31 -30.76
N THR A 11 9.08 17.13 -30.23
CA THR A 11 10.35 16.80 -29.58
C THR A 11 11.04 15.70 -30.37
N ASP A 12 12.28 15.97 -30.76
CA ASP A 12 13.13 15.04 -31.51
C ASP A 12 14.20 14.45 -30.56
N GLY A 13 14.74 13.27 -30.91
CA GLY A 13 15.84 12.65 -30.15
C GLY A 13 15.44 12.08 -28.77
N VAL A 14 14.17 11.71 -28.59
CA VAL A 14 13.72 11.10 -27.33
C VAL A 14 14.17 9.63 -27.24
N PRO A 15 14.63 9.13 -26.07
CA PRO A 15 15.24 7.80 -26.00
C PRO A 15 14.29 6.60 -26.26
N TRP A 16 12.98 6.83 -26.33
CA TRP A 16 11.98 5.78 -26.60
C TRP A 16 11.41 5.81 -28.02
N SER A 17 11.84 6.73 -28.89
CA SER A 17 11.34 6.81 -30.28
C SER A 17 12.47 7.20 -31.21
N ASP A 18 12.56 6.53 -32.36
CA ASP A 18 13.55 6.81 -33.40
C ASP A 18 13.17 8.04 -34.25
N GLY A 19 11.93 8.53 -34.09
CA GLY A 19 11.41 9.70 -34.76
C GLY A 19 10.89 10.76 -33.78
N TRP A 20 10.28 11.79 -34.34
CA TRP A 20 9.69 12.89 -33.58
C TRP A 20 8.44 12.46 -32.82
N VAL A 21 8.23 13.00 -31.62
CA VAL A 21 7.07 12.72 -30.76
C VAL A 21 6.46 14.03 -30.28
N TYR A 22 5.13 14.07 -30.17
CA TYR A 22 4.44 15.18 -29.52
C TYR A 22 4.49 15.06 -28.00
N THR A 23 5.13 16.03 -27.36
CA THR A 23 5.19 16.18 -25.91
C THR A 23 4.48 17.46 -25.49
N ARG A 24 4.34 17.65 -24.18
CA ARG A 24 3.67 18.77 -23.54
C ARG A 24 4.68 19.77 -22.98
N GLY A 25 5.82 19.91 -23.67
CA GLY A 25 6.97 20.62 -23.14
C GLY A 25 7.79 19.75 -22.19
N THR A 26 8.46 20.41 -21.25
CA THR A 26 9.37 19.77 -20.31
C THR A 26 8.97 20.07 -18.86
N TYR A 27 9.10 19.08 -17.99
CA TYR A 27 8.95 19.20 -16.54
C TYR A 27 10.23 18.68 -15.89
N GLU A 28 10.88 19.51 -15.07
CA GLU A 28 12.18 19.18 -14.43
C GLU A 28 13.27 18.73 -15.44
N GLY A 29 13.27 19.34 -16.63
CA GLY A 29 14.20 18.99 -17.71
C GLY A 29 13.86 17.71 -18.47
N LEU A 30 12.81 16.99 -18.06
CA LEU A 30 12.34 15.78 -18.73
C LEU A 30 11.13 16.07 -19.64
N PRO A 31 11.00 15.36 -20.77
CA PRO A 31 9.84 15.50 -21.64
C PRO A 31 8.54 15.10 -20.91
N LEU A 32 7.54 15.98 -21.02
CA LEU A 32 6.25 15.82 -20.37
C LEU A 32 5.26 15.16 -21.34
N LEU A 33 4.64 14.05 -20.94
CA LEU A 33 3.65 13.31 -21.73
C LEU A 33 2.28 13.45 -21.09
N SER A 34 1.24 13.70 -21.88
CA SER A 34 -0.13 13.61 -21.39
C SER A 34 -0.64 12.17 -21.38
N TRP A 35 -1.71 11.95 -20.63
CA TRP A 35 -2.43 10.68 -20.62
C TRP A 35 -2.68 10.14 -22.05
N GLY A 36 -2.31 8.89 -22.29
CA GLY A 36 -2.48 8.21 -23.57
C GLY A 36 -1.40 8.46 -24.63
N CYS A 37 -0.46 9.38 -24.40
CA CYS A 37 0.61 9.70 -25.35
C CYS A 37 1.88 8.86 -25.17
N ALA A 38 2.06 8.24 -24.00
CA ALA A 38 3.19 7.36 -23.74
C ALA A 38 3.01 6.03 -24.47
N ASP A 39 4.05 5.64 -25.21
CA ASP A 39 4.15 4.31 -25.81
C ASP A 39 4.28 3.27 -24.69
N ARG A 40 3.27 2.40 -24.55
CA ARG A 40 3.17 1.44 -23.44
C ARG A 40 4.14 0.27 -23.58
N ASP A 41 4.65 0.02 -24.78
CA ASP A 41 5.58 -1.08 -25.03
C ASP A 41 7.02 -0.67 -24.65
N ARG A 42 7.33 0.63 -24.75
CA ARG A 42 8.67 1.18 -24.51
C ARG A 42 8.80 1.89 -23.16
N LEU A 43 7.73 2.53 -22.67
CA LEU A 43 7.72 3.29 -21.43
C LEU A 43 6.80 2.66 -20.38
N ALA A 44 7.30 2.57 -19.15
CA ALA A 44 6.53 2.06 -18.02
C ALA A 44 6.85 2.83 -16.74
N THR A 45 5.82 3.04 -15.91
CA THR A 45 5.99 3.52 -14.53
C THR A 45 6.68 2.47 -13.67
N ARG A 46 7.30 2.88 -12.55
CA ARG A 46 7.91 1.94 -11.58
C ARG A 46 6.93 0.82 -11.15
N ARG A 47 5.65 1.16 -10.98
CA ARG A 47 4.59 0.20 -10.62
C ARG A 47 4.30 -0.79 -11.74
N GLN A 48 4.27 -0.35 -13.00
CA GLN A 48 4.07 -1.22 -14.16
C GLN A 48 5.26 -2.17 -14.36
N LEU A 49 6.50 -1.67 -14.26
CA LEU A 49 7.69 -2.53 -14.28
C LEU A 49 7.64 -3.59 -13.19
N ARG A 50 7.25 -3.21 -11.96
CA ARG A 50 7.15 -4.16 -10.85
C ARG A 50 6.12 -5.26 -11.12
N LYS A 51 4.99 -4.93 -11.76
CA LYS A 51 3.99 -5.92 -12.18
C LYS A 51 4.53 -6.92 -13.20
N GLN A 52 5.48 -6.50 -14.02
CA GLN A 52 6.20 -7.35 -14.99
C GLN A 52 7.41 -8.09 -14.38
N GLY A 53 7.65 -7.98 -13.07
CA GLY A 53 8.82 -8.58 -12.43
C GLY A 53 10.14 -7.85 -12.76
N LEU A 54 10.06 -6.62 -13.28
CA LEU A 54 11.19 -5.77 -13.63
C LEU A 54 11.38 -4.63 -12.61
N ARG A 55 12.56 -4.03 -12.62
CA ARG A 55 12.91 -2.81 -11.89
C ARG A 55 13.74 -1.89 -12.81
N PRO A 56 13.76 -0.57 -12.57
CA PRO A 56 14.54 0.37 -13.39
C PRO A 56 16.06 0.12 -13.43
N GLY A 57 16.60 -0.80 -12.63
CA GLY A 57 18.03 -1.13 -12.66
C GLY A 57 18.96 -0.09 -12.05
N GLY A 58 18.49 1.13 -11.78
CA GLY A 58 19.32 2.30 -11.45
C GLY A 58 19.26 3.38 -12.54
N ALA A 59 18.51 3.15 -13.62
CA ALA A 59 18.26 4.16 -14.65
C ALA A 59 17.39 5.30 -14.11
N ASP A 60 17.70 6.50 -14.56
CA ASP A 60 16.91 7.70 -14.34
C ASP A 60 15.63 7.69 -15.17
N PRO A 61 14.58 8.40 -14.73
CA PRO A 61 13.36 8.55 -15.51
C PRO A 61 13.65 9.28 -16.82
N VAL A 62 13.02 8.84 -17.89
CA VAL A 62 13.24 9.35 -19.25
C VAL A 62 12.15 10.35 -19.65
N ALA A 63 10.96 10.24 -19.06
CA ALA A 63 9.84 11.14 -19.28
C ALA A 63 8.96 11.23 -18.03
N VAL A 64 8.12 12.26 -17.97
CA VAL A 64 7.12 12.42 -16.91
C VAL A 64 5.73 12.38 -17.53
N LEU A 65 4.86 11.52 -17.03
CA LEU A 65 3.44 11.51 -17.40
C LEU A 65 2.69 12.49 -16.50
N TYR A 66 1.88 13.39 -17.05
CA TYR A 66 0.94 14.21 -16.28
C TYR A 66 -0.51 13.95 -16.69
N PHE A 67 -1.39 13.92 -15.69
CA PHE A 67 -2.82 13.83 -15.91
C PHE A 67 -3.59 14.41 -14.72
N HIS A 68 -4.82 14.84 -14.98
CA HIS A 68 -5.74 15.28 -13.93
C HIS A 68 -6.59 14.09 -13.46
N HIS A 69 -6.52 13.77 -12.18
CA HIS A 69 -7.33 12.73 -11.57
C HIS A 69 -8.69 13.31 -11.13
N ALA A 70 -9.74 13.04 -11.89
CA ALA A 70 -11.05 13.67 -11.75
C ALA A 70 -11.67 13.51 -10.35
N VAL A 71 -11.57 12.31 -9.75
CA VAL A 71 -12.20 12.01 -8.46
C VAL A 71 -11.53 12.77 -7.30
N SER A 72 -10.20 12.88 -7.33
CA SER A 72 -9.48 13.58 -6.26
C SER A 72 -9.26 15.07 -6.56
N GLY A 73 -9.57 15.54 -7.77
CA GLY A 73 -9.28 16.91 -8.21
C GLY A 73 -7.80 17.28 -8.24
N LYS A 74 -6.89 16.28 -8.33
CA LYS A 74 -5.44 16.50 -8.23
C LYS A 74 -4.78 16.24 -9.58
N THR A 75 -3.84 17.11 -9.95
CA THR A 75 -2.90 16.83 -11.03
C THR A 75 -1.81 15.90 -10.51
N VAL A 76 -1.63 14.77 -11.18
CA VAL A 76 -0.67 13.73 -10.84
C VAL A 76 0.44 13.74 -11.88
N TYR A 77 1.67 13.67 -11.39
CA TYR A 77 2.87 13.47 -12.19
C TYR A 77 3.43 12.08 -11.87
N SER A 78 3.87 11.34 -12.88
CA SER A 78 4.49 10.03 -12.68
C SER A 78 5.65 9.79 -13.63
N ASP A 79 6.78 9.46 -13.05
CA ASP A 79 8.01 9.05 -13.73
C ASP A 79 7.79 7.84 -14.65
N LEU A 80 8.29 7.96 -15.88
CA LEU A 80 8.33 6.89 -16.87
C LEU A 80 9.78 6.45 -17.12
N PHE A 81 9.96 5.13 -17.14
CA PHE A 81 11.23 4.46 -17.36
C PHE A 81 11.17 3.66 -18.66
N LEU A 82 12.32 3.51 -19.30
CA LEU A 82 12.47 2.61 -20.45
C LEU A 82 12.39 1.14 -20.01
N VAL A 83 11.55 0.37 -20.71
CA VAL A 83 11.41 -1.07 -20.47
C VAL A 83 12.66 -1.83 -20.94
N SER A 84 13.31 -1.38 -22.02
CA SER A 84 14.50 -2.03 -22.59
C SER A 84 15.72 -2.04 -21.66
N VAL A 85 15.85 -1.04 -20.79
CA VAL A 85 16.95 -0.92 -19.81
C VAL A 85 16.55 -1.51 -18.45
N ALA A 86 15.30 -1.92 -18.29
CA ALA A 86 14.82 -2.49 -17.04
C ALA A 86 15.45 -3.86 -16.80
N VAL A 87 15.78 -4.11 -15.54
CA VAL A 87 16.46 -5.34 -15.09
C VAL A 87 15.47 -6.15 -14.26
N PRO A 88 15.54 -7.49 -14.25
CA PRO A 88 14.75 -8.30 -13.35
C PRO A 88 14.85 -7.82 -11.89
N VAL A 89 13.71 -7.91 -11.20
CA VAL A 89 13.65 -7.71 -9.76
C VAL A 89 14.62 -8.67 -9.07
N ARG A 90 15.39 -8.15 -8.10
CA ARG A 90 16.26 -8.98 -7.27
C ARG A 90 15.42 -10.07 -6.60
N ALA A 91 15.73 -11.31 -6.91
CA ALA A 91 15.09 -12.45 -6.28
C ALA A 91 15.30 -12.41 -4.75
N MET A 92 14.33 -12.95 -4.03
CA MET A 92 14.47 -13.18 -2.60
C MET A 92 15.46 -14.33 -2.40
N THR A 93 16.51 -14.11 -1.62
CA THR A 93 17.49 -15.16 -1.32
C THR A 93 17.09 -15.88 -0.02
N PRO A 94 17.51 -17.14 0.19
CA PRO A 94 17.26 -17.86 1.45
C PRO A 94 17.75 -17.09 2.69
N ALA A 95 18.87 -16.37 2.57
CA ALA A 95 19.37 -15.51 3.64
C ALA A 95 18.41 -14.36 3.97
N LYS A 96 17.83 -13.71 2.95
CA LYS A 96 16.83 -12.66 3.15
C LYS A 96 15.53 -13.21 3.74
N TRP A 97 15.09 -14.39 3.29
CA TRP A 97 13.94 -15.07 3.91
C TRP A 97 14.17 -15.30 5.40
N ARG A 98 15.32 -15.87 5.78
CA ARG A 98 15.67 -16.06 7.20
C ARG A 98 15.69 -14.74 7.98
N ALA A 99 16.22 -13.66 7.41
CA ALA A 99 16.22 -12.35 8.05
C ALA A 99 14.79 -11.81 8.25
N VAL A 100 13.92 -11.95 7.26
CA VAL A 100 12.51 -11.57 7.37
C VAL A 100 11.82 -12.42 8.43
N HIS A 101 11.95 -13.74 8.38
CA HIS A 101 11.37 -14.63 9.40
C HIS A 101 11.84 -14.26 10.80
N LYS A 102 13.13 -14.05 11.01
CA LYS A 102 13.67 -13.60 12.30
C LYS A 102 13.03 -12.29 12.75
N ALA A 103 12.92 -11.31 11.86
CA ALA A 103 12.29 -10.02 12.16
C ALA A 103 10.78 -10.16 12.48
N LEU A 104 10.07 -11.06 11.78
CA LEU A 104 8.67 -11.33 12.04
C LEU A 104 8.48 -12.05 13.37
N THR A 105 9.28 -13.08 13.66
CA THR A 105 9.27 -13.78 14.96
C THR A 105 9.45 -12.80 16.11
N THR A 106 10.46 -11.92 16.06
CA THR A 106 10.66 -10.89 17.11
C THR A 106 9.46 -9.94 17.28
N ARG A 107 8.64 -9.73 16.24
CA ARG A 107 7.42 -8.89 16.34
C ARG A 107 6.20 -9.64 16.87
N ARG A 108 6.27 -10.97 16.94
CA ARG A 108 5.20 -11.86 17.42
C ARG A 108 5.51 -12.48 18.78
N THR A 109 6.79 -12.50 19.15
CA THR A 109 7.28 -12.95 20.45
C THR A 109 6.94 -11.95 21.55
N CYS A 110 6.26 -12.44 22.57
CA CYS A 110 5.96 -11.68 23.78
C CYS A 110 7.24 -11.43 24.60
N VAL A 111 7.45 -10.20 25.07
CA VAL A 111 8.63 -9.89 25.92
C VAL A 111 8.51 -10.40 27.35
N GLN A 112 7.32 -10.82 27.78
CA GLN A 112 7.06 -11.31 29.15
C GLN A 112 7.23 -12.83 29.26
N CYS A 113 6.55 -13.60 28.41
CA CYS A 113 6.63 -15.06 28.43
C CYS A 113 7.58 -15.67 27.38
N GLY A 114 8.04 -14.89 26.40
CA GLY A 114 8.92 -15.39 25.32
C GLY A 114 8.22 -16.23 24.25
N GLU A 115 6.90 -16.44 24.35
CA GLU A 115 6.14 -17.26 23.40
C GLU A 115 5.86 -16.52 22.08
N ASP A 116 5.91 -17.23 20.95
CA ASP A 116 5.48 -16.71 19.65
C ASP A 116 3.97 -16.84 19.53
N THR A 117 3.27 -15.71 19.56
CA THR A 117 1.80 -15.68 19.53
C THR A 117 1.21 -15.98 18.15
N GLY A 118 2.03 -16.11 17.10
CA GLY A 118 1.55 -16.27 15.72
C GLY A 118 0.95 -15.00 15.10
N VAL A 119 0.64 -13.98 15.90
CA VAL A 119 0.08 -12.68 15.49
C VAL A 119 1.04 -11.53 15.82
N TYR A 120 0.93 -10.42 15.11
CA TYR A 120 1.79 -9.26 15.38
C TYR A 120 1.38 -8.56 16.66
N LEU A 121 2.32 -8.44 17.59
CA LEU A 121 2.12 -7.67 18.81
C LEU A 121 2.30 -6.16 18.53
N PRO A 122 1.53 -5.29 19.20
CA PRO A 122 1.72 -3.84 19.12
C PRO A 122 3.16 -3.43 19.48
N ARG A 123 3.70 -2.42 18.79
CA ARG A 123 5.07 -1.95 19.05
C ARG A 123 5.24 -1.31 20.42
N GLU A 124 4.21 -0.61 20.89
CA GLU A 124 4.19 0.12 22.16
C GLU A 124 4.28 -0.84 23.35
N ARG A 125 3.54 -1.95 23.29
CA ARG A 125 3.42 -2.96 24.34
C ARG A 125 3.56 -4.34 23.70
N ARG A 126 4.80 -4.80 23.50
CA ARG A 126 5.12 -6.12 22.89
C ARG A 126 4.79 -7.30 23.83
N VAL A 127 3.57 -7.31 24.36
CA VAL A 127 3.07 -8.27 25.36
C VAL A 127 1.83 -8.95 24.79
N CYS A 128 1.76 -10.27 24.89
CA CYS A 128 0.61 -11.04 24.43
C CYS A 128 -0.62 -10.83 25.33
N GLU A 129 -1.83 -11.01 24.80
CA GLU A 129 -3.07 -10.85 25.56
C GLU A 129 -3.10 -11.67 26.87
N PRO A 130 -2.65 -12.93 26.94
CA PRO A 130 -2.59 -13.67 28.20
C PRO A 130 -1.64 -13.06 29.24
N CYS A 131 -0.48 -12.54 28.82
CA CYS A 131 0.41 -11.85 29.77
C CYS A 131 -0.16 -10.50 30.18
N ARG A 132 -0.84 -9.79 29.27
CA ARG A 132 -1.57 -8.56 29.62
C ARG A 132 -2.68 -8.85 30.63
N TYR A 133 -3.35 -9.98 30.49
CA TYR A 133 -4.34 -10.46 31.45
C TYR A 133 -3.74 -10.65 32.84
N THR A 134 -2.62 -11.37 32.95
CA THR A 134 -2.00 -11.68 34.25
C THR A 134 -1.33 -10.48 34.91
N LEU A 135 -0.79 -9.54 34.13
CA LEU A 135 -0.06 -8.39 34.66
C LEU A 135 -0.97 -7.26 35.19
N ALA A 136 -2.29 -7.34 34.95
CA ALA A 136 -3.26 -6.28 35.26
C ALA A 136 -2.89 -4.89 34.70
N ASP A 137 -1.97 -4.83 33.73
CA ASP A 137 -1.56 -3.63 33.02
C ASP A 137 -2.53 -3.35 31.85
N LEU A 138 -3.79 -3.18 32.22
CA LEU A 138 -4.89 -2.92 31.31
C LEU A 138 -5.42 -1.52 31.59
N ASP A 139 -5.25 -0.65 30.61
CA ASP A 139 -5.93 0.65 30.58
C ASP A 139 -7.44 0.41 30.81
N PRO A 140 -8.09 1.19 31.69
CA PRO A 140 -9.55 1.20 31.85
C PRO A 140 -10.33 1.29 30.53
N CYS A 141 -9.75 1.88 29.47
CA CYS A 141 -10.37 1.96 28.15
C CYS A 141 -9.97 0.81 27.18
N ASP A 142 -9.16 -0.16 27.62
CA ASP A 142 -8.81 -1.31 26.78
C ASP A 142 -10.00 -2.28 26.69
N TYR A 143 -10.28 -2.79 25.48
CA TYR A 143 -11.34 -3.78 25.28
C TYR A 143 -11.18 -4.99 26.20
N LEU A 144 -9.93 -5.38 26.51
CA LEU A 144 -9.67 -6.52 27.37
C LEU A 144 -10.06 -6.25 28.84
N HIS A 145 -10.05 -5.00 29.31
CA HIS A 145 -10.43 -4.65 30.68
C HIS A 145 -11.88 -5.06 30.98
N ASP A 146 -12.82 -4.64 30.13
CA ASP A 146 -14.26 -4.90 30.29
C ASP A 146 -14.61 -6.40 30.25
N TYR A 147 -13.87 -7.19 29.45
CA TYR A 147 -14.07 -8.64 29.38
C TYR A 147 -13.69 -9.39 30.66
N LEU A 148 -12.91 -8.80 31.56
CA LEU A 148 -12.29 -9.49 32.69
C LEU A 148 -12.82 -9.05 34.05
N THR A 149 -13.07 -7.76 34.23
CA THR A 149 -13.59 -7.23 35.49
C THR A 149 -15.10 -7.44 35.63
N GLY A 150 -15.79 -7.86 34.54
CA GLY A 150 -17.22 -8.17 34.54
C GLY A 150 -18.12 -6.99 34.95
N THR A 151 -17.52 -5.83 35.18
CA THR A 151 -18.18 -4.62 35.63
C THR A 151 -17.80 -3.59 34.58
N PRO A 152 -18.68 -3.25 33.63
CA PRO A 152 -18.39 -2.14 32.73
C PRO A 152 -18.11 -0.92 33.60
N ILE A 153 -16.97 -0.27 33.39
CA ILE A 153 -16.73 1.06 33.93
C ILE A 153 -17.59 2.02 33.11
N THR A 154 -18.90 1.93 33.26
CA THR A 154 -19.68 3.16 33.17
C THR A 154 -19.22 3.97 34.37
N PRO A 155 -18.63 5.16 34.19
CA PRO A 155 -18.58 6.10 35.30
C PRO A 155 -20.01 6.22 35.83
N GLU A 156 -20.22 6.45 37.12
CA GLU A 156 -21.54 6.88 37.57
C GLU A 156 -21.88 8.20 36.82
N GLY A 157 -22.58 8.08 35.68
CA GLY A 157 -22.64 9.12 34.64
C GLY A 157 -22.64 8.62 33.18
N GLY A 158 -22.18 7.39 32.90
CA GLY A 158 -22.19 6.78 31.56
C GLY A 158 -21.37 7.55 30.50
N TYR A 159 -21.17 6.95 29.33
CA TYR A 159 -20.91 7.69 28.10
C TYR A 159 -22.23 8.32 27.64
N GLY A 160 -22.73 9.25 28.46
CA GLY A 160 -23.85 10.12 28.14
C GLY A 160 -23.40 11.17 27.13
N GLY A 161 -23.40 10.80 25.85
CA GLY A 161 -23.15 11.71 24.76
C GLY A 161 -23.34 11.02 23.42
N GLU A 162 -24.59 10.80 23.03
CA GLU A 162 -25.11 10.80 21.65
C GLU A 162 -24.32 10.08 20.53
N TRP A 163 -23.42 9.15 20.84
CA TRP A 163 -22.73 8.30 19.87
C TRP A 163 -23.09 6.84 20.12
N LEU A 164 -24.39 6.53 20.08
CA LEU A 164 -24.82 5.23 19.56
C LEU A 164 -24.39 5.23 18.09
N ALA A 165 -23.14 4.87 17.81
CA ALA A 165 -22.79 4.42 16.48
C ALA A 165 -23.79 3.30 16.17
N PRO A 166 -24.63 3.44 15.14
CA PRO A 166 -25.56 2.37 14.79
C PRO A 166 -24.72 1.11 14.65
N VAL A 167 -25.17 0.00 15.25
CA VAL A 167 -24.58 -1.32 14.99
C VAL A 167 -24.54 -1.46 13.48
N ILE A 168 -23.37 -1.27 12.88
CA ILE A 168 -23.19 -1.42 11.45
C ILE A 168 -23.38 -2.91 11.23
N PRO A 169 -24.47 -3.36 10.59
CA PRO A 169 -24.60 -4.78 10.29
C PRO A 169 -23.36 -5.16 9.49
N LEU A 170 -22.61 -6.14 9.99
CA LEU A 170 -21.48 -6.69 9.26
C LEU A 170 -22.02 -7.06 7.87
N ARG A 171 -21.53 -6.38 6.82
CA ARG A 171 -21.81 -6.80 5.46
C ARG A 171 -21.35 -8.26 5.37
N PRO A 172 -22.23 -9.21 5.00
CA PRO A 172 -21.80 -10.58 4.80
C PRO A 172 -20.62 -10.57 3.83
N SER A 173 -19.58 -11.30 4.19
CA SER A 173 -18.39 -11.40 3.36
C SER A 173 -18.82 -11.88 1.97
N ARG A 174 -18.25 -11.30 0.91
CA ARG A 174 -18.53 -11.75 -0.48
C ARG A 174 -18.09 -13.20 -0.76
N VAL A 175 -17.53 -13.88 0.23
CA VAL A 175 -17.01 -15.25 0.12
C VAL A 175 -18.12 -16.29 0.32
N ASP A 176 -19.22 -15.94 0.99
CA ASP A 176 -20.29 -16.89 1.33
C ASP A 176 -21.30 -17.17 0.21
N THR A 177 -21.14 -16.59 -0.98
CA THR A 177 -22.05 -16.80 -2.14
C THR A 177 -21.51 -17.71 -3.23
N GLN A 178 -20.34 -18.31 -3.07
CA GLN A 178 -19.90 -19.37 -3.99
C GLN A 178 -20.45 -20.72 -3.53
N PRO A 179 -21.28 -21.42 -4.33
CA PRO A 179 -21.66 -22.79 -4.01
C PRO A 179 -20.38 -23.63 -3.94
N ARG A 180 -20.18 -24.32 -2.81
CA ARG A 180 -19.18 -25.39 -2.72
C ARG A 180 -19.50 -26.36 -3.84
N LYS A 181 -18.57 -26.52 -4.79
CA LYS A 181 -18.67 -27.60 -5.77
C LYS A 181 -18.75 -28.90 -4.98
N THR A 182 -19.89 -29.56 -5.03
CA THR A 182 -20.02 -30.96 -4.64
C THR A 182 -19.13 -31.75 -5.59
N GLU A 183 -18.04 -32.30 -5.06
CA GLU A 183 -17.31 -33.38 -5.69
C GLU A 183 -18.27 -34.58 -5.76
N VAL A 184 -18.62 -34.98 -6.98
CA VAL A 184 -19.32 -36.22 -7.27
C VAL A 184 -18.24 -37.27 -7.51
N ALA A 185 -18.39 -38.41 -6.83
CA ALA A 185 -17.58 -39.61 -6.96
C ALA A 185 -17.70 -40.27 -8.35
#